data_AF-A0A6I1L3V4-F1
#
_entry.id   AF-A0A6I1L3V4-F1
#
_cell.length_a   1.000
_cell.length_b   1.000
_cell.length_c   1.000
_cell.angle_alpha   90.00
_cell.angle_beta   90.00
_cell.angle_gamma   90.00
#
_symmetry.space_group_name_H-M   'P 1'
#
loop_
_entity.id
_entity.type
_entity.pdbx_description
1 polymer ?
#
loop_
_entity_poly.entity_id
_entity_poly.type
_entity_poly.pdbx_seq_one_letter_code
_entity_poly.pdbx_strand_id
1 'polypeptide(L)'
;MKRLAYFRACCGSGGSFDTSRNPKVNTSLTRKVSLLAGAIALSGCATLNDAGKNYGTAIGCAGGALLGAGLTYAITGDAKKAALGGGVGAAVGCVAGNLWQNRLQDLERVAREENLNIQLQTLQTQQPAASNAPAVAPADAGIVAQVQDEGMFASGSAQLSADGQRQVRKLAAAFAPKPGENAQAAILVVGHTDATGSASTNQRLSEQRARAVASILAEQGISAQRMFFQGAGASRPIADNSDSLQRGKNRRVEIVEVTDRNMLVKRINAEQNNTRYLAHGTSTQPTRTVASVQSKPAVKEKAVRNDKTNDAGPALVDFGGQPASDSRWSMGQSIAPKKAGFVLVSSAHANDLPTGSCEADRPRETGPVFNLASGQVLDTRTTTDYLPGYNNRVWANLVNGHLVTLSPVSILRDGANVDRQPFIEVVKGYDQGNRKSIKSNAVANTYEGEDLVLYRVFTQDSKAPVSCIDVVFSKKNAEATDGALFYPHSREAYTARFVPIRS
;
A
#
# COMPACT_ATOMS: atom_id res chain seq x y z
N MET A 1 -44.83 6.94 61.99
CA MET A 1 -44.48 6.46 60.63
C MET A 1 -43.89 7.62 59.84
N LYS A 2 -42.77 7.40 59.12
CA LYS A 2 -42.07 8.34 58.22
C LYS A 2 -41.41 9.60 58.84
N ARG A 3 -40.17 9.81 58.37
CA ARG A 3 -39.43 11.09 58.15
C ARG A 3 -38.90 11.80 59.41
N LEU A 4 -37.84 12.62 59.39
CA LEU A 4 -36.62 12.86 58.58
C LEU A 4 -36.00 14.11 59.25
N ALA A 5 -34.70 14.11 59.57
CA ALA A 5 -33.90 15.22 60.14
C ALA A 5 -32.44 14.70 60.22
N TYR A 6 -31.33 15.40 60.04
CA TYR A 6 -30.91 16.81 60.05
C TYR A 6 -29.47 16.82 59.43
N PHE A 7 -29.07 17.77 58.57
CA PHE A 7 -28.21 18.96 58.84
C PHE A 7 -26.68 18.78 58.85
N ARG A 8 -26.01 19.94 58.73
CA ARG A 8 -24.70 20.29 58.16
C ARG A 8 -23.55 20.38 59.19
N ALA A 9 -22.32 20.20 58.68
CA ALA A 9 -21.03 20.87 58.99
C ALA A 9 -20.26 20.62 60.31
N CYS A 10 -18.93 20.34 60.21
CA CYS A 10 -17.83 21.20 60.72
C CYS A 10 -16.41 20.61 60.48
N CYS A 11 -15.42 21.51 60.38
CA CYS A 11 -13.96 21.29 60.29
C CYS A 11 -13.33 20.61 61.53
N GLY A 12 -12.12 20.04 61.37
CA GLY A 12 -11.22 19.72 62.50
C GLY A 12 -9.97 18.94 62.11
N SER A 13 -8.81 19.44 62.56
CA SER A 13 -7.40 19.09 62.28
C SER A 13 -6.82 17.90 63.06
N GLY A 14 -5.73 17.29 62.54
CA GLY A 14 -4.58 16.82 63.34
C GLY A 14 -4.15 15.35 63.22
N GLY A 15 -2.85 15.13 62.97
CA GLY A 15 -2.06 14.05 63.58
C GLY A 15 -1.79 12.75 62.79
N SER A 16 -0.53 12.56 62.39
CA SER A 16 0.07 11.39 61.73
C SER A 16 0.01 10.08 62.54
N PHE A 17 -0.07 8.92 61.86
CA PHE A 17 0.72 7.71 62.19
C PHE A 17 0.78 6.73 60.99
N ASP A 18 1.90 6.04 60.94
CA ASP A 18 2.48 5.23 59.85
C ASP A 18 1.91 3.79 59.76
N THR A 19 2.21 3.16 58.62
CA THR A 19 2.39 1.72 58.33
C THR A 19 1.30 0.94 57.57
N SER A 20 1.68 0.56 56.34
CA SER A 20 1.65 -0.82 55.81
C SER A 20 0.32 -1.48 55.37
N ARG A 21 0.30 -1.83 54.07
CA ARG A 21 -0.36 -2.98 53.36
C ARG A 21 -1.72 -2.77 52.65
N ASN A 22 -1.61 -2.82 51.31
CA ASN A 22 -2.50 -3.39 50.29
C ASN A 22 -4.02 -3.07 50.28
N PRO A 23 -4.53 -2.33 49.29
CA PRO A 23 -5.96 -2.37 48.96
C PRO A 23 -6.31 -3.63 48.16
N LYS A 24 -7.25 -4.42 48.70
CA LYS A 24 -7.92 -5.53 48.02
C LYS A 24 -8.58 -5.03 46.74
N VAL A 25 -8.15 -5.56 45.59
CA VAL A 25 -8.83 -5.38 44.30
C VAL A 25 -10.20 -6.08 44.36
N ASN A 26 -11.25 -5.31 44.11
CA ASN A 26 -12.64 -5.72 44.15
C ASN A 26 -12.94 -6.69 42.97
N THR A 27 -12.96 -8.00 43.27
CA THR A 27 -13.11 -9.12 42.31
C THR A 27 -14.52 -9.31 41.72
N SER A 28 -15.44 -8.37 41.96
CA SER A 28 -16.82 -8.45 41.44
C SER A 28 -17.01 -7.84 40.04
N LEU A 29 -16.07 -7.00 39.57
CA LEU A 29 -16.13 -6.38 38.24
C LEU A 29 -15.47 -7.23 37.14
N THR A 30 -14.41 -7.97 37.46
CA THR A 30 -13.67 -8.82 36.50
C THR A 30 -14.46 -10.06 36.09
N ARG A 31 -15.31 -10.61 36.96
CA ARG A 31 -16.17 -11.77 36.61
C ARG A 31 -17.27 -11.46 35.60
N LYS A 32 -17.75 -10.21 35.51
CA LYS A 32 -18.79 -9.82 34.53
C LYS A 32 -18.22 -9.47 33.15
N VAL A 33 -16.94 -9.10 33.06
CA VAL A 33 -16.26 -8.84 31.77
C VAL A 33 -15.84 -10.14 31.07
N SER A 34 -15.43 -11.16 31.81
CA SER A 34 -15.09 -12.47 31.21
C SER A 34 -16.30 -13.27 30.70
N LEU A 35 -17.48 -13.11 31.31
CA LEU A 35 -18.70 -13.79 30.86
C LEU A 35 -19.30 -13.19 29.57
N LEU A 36 -19.08 -11.88 29.31
CA LEU A 36 -19.56 -11.23 28.09
C LEU A 36 -18.62 -11.44 26.89
N ALA A 37 -17.30 -11.56 27.13
CA ALA A 37 -16.33 -11.94 26.10
C ALA A 37 -16.50 -13.41 25.66
N GLY A 38 -16.87 -14.30 26.58
CA GLY A 38 -17.15 -15.72 26.28
C GLY A 38 -18.42 -15.94 25.45
N ALA A 39 -19.48 -15.17 25.67
CA ALA A 39 -20.73 -15.28 24.92
C ALA A 39 -20.61 -14.82 23.45
N ILE A 40 -19.70 -13.88 23.16
CA ILE A 40 -19.39 -13.43 21.79
C ILE A 40 -18.51 -14.48 21.07
N ALA A 41 -17.60 -15.15 21.79
CA ALA A 41 -16.78 -16.22 21.21
C ALA A 41 -17.58 -17.49 20.88
N LEU A 42 -18.63 -17.81 21.66
CA LEU A 42 -19.44 -19.03 21.46
C LEU A 42 -20.57 -18.86 20.43
N SER A 43 -21.13 -17.65 20.27
CA SER A 43 -22.10 -17.36 19.19
C SER A 43 -21.43 -17.22 17.80
N GLY A 44 -20.12 -16.92 17.77
CA GLY A 44 -19.31 -16.98 16.56
C GLY A 44 -19.10 -18.40 16.01
N CYS A 45 -19.04 -19.43 16.87
CA CYS A 45 -18.85 -20.81 16.40
C CYS A 45 -20.15 -21.49 15.97
N ALA A 46 -21.30 -21.14 16.57
CA ALA A 46 -22.58 -21.74 16.19
C ALA A 46 -23.03 -21.33 14.77
N THR A 47 -22.64 -20.13 14.31
CA THR A 47 -22.89 -19.66 12.93
C THR A 47 -21.90 -20.23 11.91
N LEU A 48 -20.78 -20.82 12.35
CA LEU A 48 -19.80 -21.49 11.50
C LEU A 48 -20.14 -22.96 11.23
N ASN A 49 -20.93 -23.63 12.08
CA ASN A 49 -21.30 -25.03 11.87
C ASN A 49 -22.34 -25.24 10.76
N ASP A 50 -23.24 -24.28 10.52
CA ASP A 50 -24.10 -24.25 9.32
C ASP A 50 -23.37 -23.69 8.08
N ALA A 51 -22.16 -23.13 8.24
CA ALA A 51 -21.37 -22.53 7.17
C ALA A 51 -20.74 -23.55 6.20
N GLY A 52 -20.86 -24.86 6.47
CA GLY A 52 -20.38 -25.92 5.58
C GLY A 52 -21.12 -26.02 4.23
N LYS A 53 -22.27 -25.34 4.06
CA LYS A 53 -23.08 -25.40 2.83
C LYS A 53 -23.07 -24.13 1.96
N ASN A 54 -22.68 -22.97 2.49
CA ASN A 54 -22.76 -21.66 1.78
C ASN A 54 -21.59 -20.71 2.11
N TYR A 55 -20.38 -21.06 1.63
CA TYR A 55 -19.13 -20.33 1.92
C TYR A 55 -19.11 -18.85 1.48
N GLY A 56 -19.80 -18.47 0.38
CA GLY A 56 -19.83 -17.09 -0.12
C GLY A 56 -20.53 -16.11 0.82
N THR A 57 -21.63 -16.56 1.44
CA THR A 57 -22.36 -15.79 2.45
C THR A 57 -21.53 -15.65 3.73
N ALA A 58 -20.81 -16.70 4.14
CA ALA A 58 -19.98 -16.68 5.35
C ALA A 58 -18.80 -15.69 5.28
N ILE A 59 -18.06 -15.65 4.17
CA ILE A 59 -16.96 -14.68 3.96
C ILE A 59 -17.49 -13.24 3.96
N GLY A 60 -18.61 -13.01 3.28
CA GLY A 60 -19.29 -11.72 3.26
C GLY A 60 -19.69 -11.27 4.67
N CYS A 61 -20.49 -12.09 5.38
CA CYS A 61 -21.00 -11.79 6.71
C CYS A 61 -19.88 -11.58 7.74
N ALA A 62 -18.90 -12.49 7.79
CA ALA A 62 -17.82 -12.43 8.78
C ALA A 62 -16.84 -11.28 8.50
N GLY A 63 -16.49 -11.07 7.22
CA GLY A 63 -15.65 -9.95 6.81
C GLY A 63 -16.30 -8.60 7.12
N GLY A 64 -17.59 -8.46 6.80
CA GLY A 64 -18.36 -7.28 7.11
C GLY A 64 -18.48 -7.02 8.62
N ALA A 65 -18.69 -8.06 9.44
CA ALA A 65 -18.80 -7.95 10.89
C ALA A 65 -17.50 -7.45 11.55
N LEU A 66 -16.37 -8.02 11.15
CA LEU A 66 -15.06 -7.66 11.70
C LEU A 66 -14.65 -6.25 11.28
N LEU A 67 -14.86 -5.89 10.01
CA LEU A 67 -14.57 -4.54 9.50
C LEU A 67 -15.45 -3.48 10.16
N GLY A 68 -16.75 -3.75 10.32
CA GLY A 68 -17.70 -2.84 10.95
C GLY A 68 -17.40 -2.59 12.43
N ALA A 69 -17.00 -3.63 13.16
CA ALA A 69 -16.61 -3.51 14.57
C ALA A 69 -15.27 -2.80 14.75
N GLY A 70 -14.25 -3.19 13.98
CA GLY A 70 -12.90 -2.61 14.06
C GLY A 70 -12.87 -1.12 13.74
N LEU A 71 -13.58 -0.70 12.67
CA LEU A 71 -13.67 0.73 12.32
C LEU A 71 -14.40 1.54 13.39
N THR A 72 -15.56 1.06 13.84
CA THR A 72 -16.36 1.80 14.82
C THR A 72 -15.56 1.97 16.11
N TYR A 73 -14.83 0.93 16.53
CA TYR A 73 -13.91 1.04 17.66
C TYR A 73 -12.79 2.06 17.40
N ALA A 74 -12.16 2.06 16.22
CA ALA A 74 -11.10 3.01 15.88
C ALA A 74 -11.57 4.48 15.86
N ILE A 75 -12.83 4.73 15.52
CA ILE A 75 -13.41 6.08 15.48
C ILE A 75 -13.94 6.51 16.85
N THR A 76 -14.62 5.61 17.58
CA THR A 76 -15.35 5.99 18.80
C THR A 76 -14.66 5.59 20.10
N GLY A 77 -13.66 4.71 20.06
CA GLY A 77 -13.02 4.13 21.24
C GLY A 77 -13.95 3.30 22.12
N ASP A 78 -15.16 2.95 21.64
CA ASP A 78 -16.24 2.40 22.45
C ASP A 78 -16.64 1.00 21.95
N ALA A 79 -16.36 -0.01 22.78
CA ALA A 79 -16.61 -1.41 22.46
C ALA A 79 -18.11 -1.74 22.27
N LYS A 80 -19.03 -0.99 22.89
CA LYS A 80 -20.49 -1.21 22.70
C LYS A 80 -20.95 -0.70 21.35
N LYS A 81 -20.41 0.44 20.92
CA LYS A 81 -20.64 0.96 19.56
C LYS A 81 -19.96 0.09 18.51
N ALA A 82 -18.79 -0.48 18.83
CA ALA A 82 -18.13 -1.47 17.99
C ALA A 82 -19.00 -2.71 17.73
N ALA A 83 -19.67 -3.25 18.76
CA ALA A 83 -20.60 -4.38 18.58
C ALA A 83 -21.78 -4.03 17.64
N LEU A 84 -22.32 -2.80 17.75
CA LEU A 84 -23.37 -2.32 16.83
C LEU A 84 -22.84 -2.17 15.40
N GLY A 85 -21.63 -1.63 15.23
CA GLY A 85 -20.96 -1.53 13.93
C GLY A 85 -20.70 -2.90 13.30
N GLY A 86 -20.36 -3.90 14.11
CA GLY A 86 -20.21 -5.29 13.67
C GLY A 86 -21.52 -5.92 13.22
N GLY A 87 -22.64 -5.65 13.89
CA GLY A 87 -23.97 -6.14 13.45
C GLY A 87 -24.39 -5.57 12.10
N VAL A 88 -24.19 -4.26 11.87
CA VAL A 88 -24.49 -3.61 10.58
C VAL A 88 -23.55 -4.07 9.48
N GLY A 89 -22.25 -4.16 9.78
CA GLY A 89 -21.26 -4.66 8.84
C GLY A 89 -21.53 -6.11 8.42
N ALA A 90 -21.97 -6.96 9.35
CA ALA A 90 -22.36 -8.34 9.05
C ALA A 90 -23.50 -8.40 8.02
N ALA A 91 -24.57 -7.64 8.23
CA ALA A 91 -25.73 -7.62 7.35
C ALA A 91 -25.37 -7.18 5.92
N VAL A 92 -24.62 -6.08 5.80
CA VAL A 92 -24.08 -5.58 4.52
C VAL A 92 -23.18 -6.62 3.84
N GLY A 93 -22.32 -7.25 4.63
CA GLY A 93 -21.43 -8.32 4.20
C GLY A 93 -22.15 -9.51 3.60
N CYS A 94 -23.22 -9.98 4.25
CA CYS A 94 -24.05 -11.08 3.76
C CYS A 94 -24.70 -10.76 2.41
N VAL A 95 -25.16 -9.51 2.22
CA VAL A 95 -25.84 -9.10 0.98
C VAL A 95 -24.87 -9.04 -0.20
N ALA A 96 -23.68 -8.46 -0.02
CA ALA A 96 -22.62 -8.52 -1.03
C ALA A 96 -22.21 -9.98 -1.32
N GLY A 97 -22.08 -10.82 -0.27
CA GLY A 97 -21.81 -12.24 -0.43
C GLY A 97 -22.84 -12.96 -1.30
N ASN A 98 -24.12 -12.61 -1.20
CA ASN A 98 -25.18 -13.15 -2.06
C ASN A 98 -25.11 -12.63 -3.50
N LEU A 99 -24.72 -11.36 -3.73
CA LEU A 99 -24.61 -10.77 -5.07
C LEU A 99 -23.54 -11.48 -5.94
N TRP A 100 -22.42 -11.89 -5.33
CA TRP A 100 -21.33 -12.61 -6.02
C TRP A 100 -21.21 -14.08 -5.62
N GLN A 101 -22.25 -14.69 -5.01
CA GLN A 101 -22.14 -16.05 -4.48
C GLN A 101 -21.76 -17.07 -5.57
N ASN A 102 -22.45 -17.02 -6.71
CA ASN A 102 -22.17 -17.89 -7.84
C ASN A 102 -20.76 -17.65 -8.40
N ARG A 103 -20.32 -16.38 -8.41
CA ARG A 103 -18.99 -15.97 -8.89
C ARG A 103 -17.88 -16.55 -8.01
N LEU A 104 -18.02 -16.42 -6.69
CA LEU A 104 -17.05 -16.94 -5.73
C LEU A 104 -16.96 -18.47 -5.78
N GLN A 105 -18.11 -19.16 -5.94
CA GLN A 105 -18.14 -20.62 -6.10
C GLN A 105 -17.44 -21.08 -7.38
N ASP A 106 -17.65 -20.39 -8.50
CA ASP A 106 -16.98 -20.71 -9.76
C ASP A 106 -15.47 -20.46 -9.70
N LEU A 107 -15.03 -19.35 -9.09
CA LEU A 107 -13.61 -19.05 -8.94
C LEU A 107 -12.90 -20.10 -8.08
N GLU A 108 -13.53 -20.52 -6.99
CA GLU A 108 -13.02 -21.57 -6.11
C GLU A 108 -12.97 -22.93 -6.82
N ARG A 109 -13.99 -23.25 -7.63
CA ARG A 109 -13.99 -24.45 -8.47
C ARG A 109 -12.82 -24.42 -9.47
N VAL A 110 -12.61 -23.31 -10.16
CA VAL A 110 -11.49 -23.14 -11.09
C VAL A 110 -10.14 -23.21 -10.35
N ALA A 111 -10.04 -22.63 -9.15
CA ALA A 111 -8.83 -22.71 -8.32
C ALA A 111 -8.45 -24.16 -8.03
N ARG A 112 -9.42 -24.99 -7.65
CA ARG A 112 -9.20 -26.42 -7.37
C ARG A 112 -8.92 -27.24 -8.62
N GLU A 113 -9.66 -27.02 -9.71
CA GLU A 113 -9.49 -27.77 -10.96
C GLU A 113 -8.12 -27.52 -11.61
N GLU A 114 -7.65 -26.28 -11.58
CA GLU A 114 -6.42 -25.86 -12.25
C GLU A 114 -5.23 -25.73 -11.29
N ASN A 115 -5.41 -26.12 -10.02
CA ASN A 115 -4.41 -25.98 -8.95
C ASN A 115 -3.84 -24.54 -8.88
N LEU A 116 -4.71 -23.54 -9.00
CA LEU A 116 -4.34 -22.13 -8.97
C LEU A 116 -4.37 -21.60 -7.54
N ASN A 117 -3.36 -20.81 -7.19
CA ASN A 117 -3.40 -20.01 -5.97
C ASN A 117 -4.21 -18.73 -6.22
N ILE A 118 -5.51 -18.77 -5.87
CA ILE A 118 -6.42 -17.64 -5.97
C ILE A 118 -6.74 -17.10 -4.58
N GLN A 119 -6.46 -15.81 -4.37
CA GLN A 119 -6.91 -15.09 -3.18
C GLN A 119 -8.14 -14.26 -3.52
N LEU A 120 -9.24 -14.49 -2.80
CA LEU A 120 -10.51 -13.79 -2.99
C LEU A 120 -10.71 -12.76 -1.89
N GLN A 121 -11.04 -11.52 -2.28
CA GLN A 121 -11.35 -10.44 -1.36
C GLN A 121 -12.62 -9.71 -1.81
N THR A 122 -13.54 -9.41 -0.88
CA THR A 122 -14.71 -8.56 -1.13
C THR A 122 -14.40 -7.10 -0.82
N LEU A 123 -14.97 -6.19 -1.62
CA LEU A 123 -14.82 -4.74 -1.52
C LEU A 123 -16.16 -4.13 -1.11
N GLN A 124 -16.14 -3.21 -0.14
CA GLN A 124 -17.34 -2.53 0.34
C GLN A 124 -17.00 -1.09 0.68
N THR A 125 -17.78 -0.13 0.19
CA THR A 125 -17.72 1.23 0.76
C THR A 125 -18.50 1.27 2.06
N GLN A 126 -17.91 1.90 3.07
CA GLN A 126 -18.59 2.19 4.32
C GLN A 126 -19.60 3.32 4.08
N GLN A 127 -20.89 2.97 3.97
CA GLN A 127 -21.97 3.93 4.20
C GLN A 127 -21.93 4.29 5.70
N PRO A 128 -21.91 5.57 6.11
CA PRO A 128 -22.11 5.94 7.51
C PRO A 128 -23.43 5.32 7.98
N ALA A 129 -23.38 4.60 9.10
CA ALA A 129 -24.55 3.94 9.66
C ALA A 129 -25.63 4.98 9.99
N ALA A 130 -26.55 5.23 9.07
CA ALA A 130 -27.81 5.86 9.38
C ALA A 130 -28.59 4.87 10.25
N SER A 131 -28.83 5.26 11.50
CA SER A 131 -29.60 4.49 12.47
C SER A 131 -30.96 4.07 11.89
N ASN A 132 -31.22 2.75 11.91
CA ASN A 132 -32.53 2.09 11.74
C ASN A 132 -33.09 1.91 10.30
N ALA A 133 -32.28 1.98 9.25
CA ALA A 133 -32.75 1.57 7.91
C ALA A 133 -32.58 0.05 7.66
N PRO A 134 -33.52 -0.62 6.94
CA PRO A 134 -33.32 -1.99 6.46
C PRO A 134 -32.04 -2.10 5.60
N ALA A 135 -31.33 -3.22 5.70
CA ALA A 135 -30.11 -3.48 4.94
C ALA A 135 -30.40 -3.55 3.42
N VAL A 136 -30.26 -2.43 2.72
CA VAL A 136 -30.22 -2.37 1.25
C VAL A 136 -28.85 -2.87 0.79
N ALA A 137 -28.80 -3.61 -0.32
CA ALA A 137 -27.53 -4.01 -0.94
C ALA A 137 -26.62 -2.78 -1.11
N PRO A 138 -25.33 -2.86 -0.75
CA PRO A 138 -24.44 -1.73 -0.96
C PRO A 138 -24.43 -1.40 -2.45
N ALA A 139 -24.77 -0.15 -2.78
CA ALA A 139 -24.64 0.35 -4.14
C ALA A 139 -23.19 0.24 -4.65
N ASP A 140 -22.26 0.19 -3.70
CA ASP A 140 -20.83 0.37 -3.88
C ASP A 140 -20.06 -0.85 -3.30
N ALA A 141 -20.09 -1.98 -4.01
CA ALA A 141 -19.37 -3.21 -3.63
C ALA A 141 -18.65 -3.87 -4.83
N GLY A 142 -17.77 -4.83 -4.53
CA GLY A 142 -17.05 -5.60 -5.55
C GLY A 142 -16.32 -6.83 -5.01
N ILE A 143 -15.61 -7.52 -5.89
CA ILE A 143 -14.72 -8.64 -5.59
C ILE A 143 -13.38 -8.46 -6.28
N VAL A 144 -12.34 -9.04 -5.69
CA VAL A 144 -10.99 -9.12 -6.23
C VAL A 144 -10.58 -10.58 -6.23
N ALA A 145 -10.24 -11.10 -7.40
CA ALA A 145 -9.61 -12.39 -7.56
C ALA A 145 -8.15 -12.17 -7.95
N GLN A 146 -7.25 -12.49 -7.03
CA GLN A 146 -5.82 -12.37 -7.25
C GLN A 146 -5.25 -13.74 -7.58
N VAL A 147 -4.69 -13.90 -8.77
CA VAL A 147 -4.20 -15.16 -9.32
C VAL A 147 -2.70 -15.08 -9.53
N GLN A 148 -1.94 -15.99 -8.93
CA GLN A 148 -0.49 -16.03 -9.12
C GLN A 148 -0.11 -16.51 -10.54
N ASP A 149 0.92 -15.91 -11.11
CA ASP A 149 1.46 -16.25 -12.44
C ASP A 149 2.45 -17.43 -12.34
N GLU A 150 1.91 -18.62 -12.03
CA GLU A 150 2.66 -19.87 -11.92
C GLU A 150 2.79 -20.57 -13.29
N GLY A 151 3.46 -19.91 -14.25
CA GLY A 151 3.62 -20.44 -15.61
C GLY A 151 2.47 -20.10 -16.57
N MET A 152 1.58 -19.20 -16.15
CA MET A 152 0.53 -18.65 -17.01
C MET A 152 1.14 -17.90 -18.20
N PHE A 153 2.22 -17.15 -17.97
CA PHE A 153 2.99 -16.49 -19.02
C PHE A 153 4.38 -17.09 -19.20
N ALA A 154 4.90 -17.03 -20.44
CA ALA A 154 6.32 -17.29 -20.67
C ALA A 154 7.20 -16.22 -19.97
N SER A 155 8.41 -16.61 -19.55
CA SER A 155 9.33 -15.72 -18.85
C SER A 155 9.62 -14.45 -19.65
N GLY A 156 9.51 -13.28 -19.00
CA GLY A 156 9.70 -11.98 -19.64
C GLY A 156 8.70 -11.64 -20.76
N SER A 157 7.62 -12.41 -20.90
CA SER A 157 6.68 -12.29 -22.01
C SER A 157 5.24 -12.04 -21.52
N ALA A 158 4.44 -11.42 -22.38
CA ALA A 158 2.99 -11.32 -22.24
C ALA A 158 2.25 -12.44 -22.99
N GLN A 159 2.97 -13.32 -23.67
CA GLN A 159 2.40 -14.48 -24.33
C GLN A 159 2.01 -15.53 -23.29
N LEU A 160 0.73 -15.93 -23.32
CA LEU A 160 0.22 -17.02 -22.49
C LEU A 160 0.74 -18.37 -22.98
N SER A 161 1.12 -19.22 -22.03
CA SER A 161 1.39 -20.64 -22.30
C SER A 161 0.09 -21.38 -22.67
N ALA A 162 0.18 -22.62 -23.15
CA ALA A 162 -1.01 -23.43 -23.43
C ALA A 162 -1.87 -23.63 -22.17
N ASP A 163 -1.22 -23.88 -21.02
CA ASP A 163 -1.87 -23.97 -19.71
C ASP A 163 -2.44 -22.61 -19.29
N GLY A 164 -1.68 -21.54 -19.44
CA GLY A 164 -2.13 -20.18 -19.12
C GLY A 164 -3.38 -19.78 -19.91
N GLN A 165 -3.43 -20.10 -21.20
CA GLN A 165 -4.64 -19.84 -21.99
C GLN A 165 -5.86 -20.62 -21.48
N ARG A 166 -5.67 -21.90 -21.09
CA ARG A 166 -6.75 -22.70 -20.49
C ARG A 166 -7.21 -22.11 -19.16
N GLN A 167 -6.27 -21.81 -18.26
CA GLN A 167 -6.52 -21.24 -16.94
C GLN A 167 -7.27 -19.91 -17.05
N VAL A 168 -6.79 -19.00 -17.90
CA VAL A 168 -7.44 -17.70 -18.13
C VAL A 168 -8.82 -17.88 -18.75
N ARG A 169 -9.02 -18.81 -19.69
CA ARG A 169 -10.37 -19.10 -20.23
C ARG A 169 -11.34 -19.61 -19.16
N LYS A 170 -10.90 -20.49 -18.26
CA LYS A 170 -11.72 -20.96 -17.14
C LYS A 170 -12.04 -19.85 -16.14
N LEU A 171 -11.06 -19.02 -15.80
CA LEU A 171 -11.27 -17.83 -14.96
C LEU A 171 -12.26 -16.87 -15.62
N ALA A 172 -12.08 -16.59 -16.92
CA ALA A 172 -12.97 -15.76 -17.69
C ALA A 172 -14.41 -16.28 -17.71
N ALA A 173 -14.60 -17.59 -17.82
CA ALA A 173 -15.92 -18.22 -17.73
C ALA A 173 -16.58 -18.02 -16.36
N ALA A 174 -15.80 -17.99 -15.27
CA ALA A 174 -16.32 -17.63 -13.95
C ALA A 174 -16.84 -16.18 -13.92
N PHE A 175 -16.20 -15.27 -14.66
CA PHE A 175 -16.60 -13.87 -14.81
C PHE A 175 -17.65 -13.59 -15.90
N ALA A 176 -18.09 -14.62 -16.63
CA ALA A 176 -19.09 -14.45 -17.69
C ALA A 176 -20.42 -13.91 -17.11
N PRO A 177 -21.15 -13.04 -17.84
CA PRO A 177 -22.41 -12.50 -17.36
C PRO A 177 -23.46 -13.61 -17.19
N LYS A 178 -24.16 -13.64 -16.04
CA LYS A 178 -25.28 -14.55 -15.81
C LYS A 178 -26.63 -13.80 -15.83
N PRO A 179 -27.75 -14.46 -16.17
CA PRO A 179 -29.06 -13.83 -16.12
C PRO A 179 -29.34 -13.23 -14.73
N GLY A 180 -29.76 -11.97 -14.70
CA GLY A 180 -30.02 -11.23 -13.45
C GLY A 180 -28.80 -10.57 -12.81
N GLU A 181 -27.59 -10.74 -13.35
CA GLU A 181 -26.41 -10.01 -12.88
C GLU A 181 -26.36 -8.56 -13.38
N ASN A 182 -25.64 -7.72 -12.64
CA ASN A 182 -25.58 -6.28 -12.87
C ASN A 182 -24.92 -5.94 -14.22
N ALA A 183 -25.71 -5.37 -15.13
CA ALA A 183 -25.26 -4.91 -16.44
C ALA A 183 -24.29 -3.72 -16.39
N GLN A 184 -24.24 -2.98 -15.28
CA GLN A 184 -23.38 -1.82 -15.08
C GLN A 184 -22.02 -2.16 -14.45
N ALA A 185 -21.82 -3.40 -13.98
CA ALA A 185 -20.59 -3.76 -13.28
C ALA A 185 -19.35 -3.58 -14.17
N ALA A 186 -18.29 -2.99 -13.62
CA ALA A 186 -17.03 -2.78 -14.32
C ALA A 186 -16.02 -3.83 -13.88
N ILE A 187 -15.21 -4.32 -14.83
CA ILE A 187 -14.13 -5.27 -14.57
C ILE A 187 -12.81 -4.60 -14.90
N LEU A 188 -11.86 -4.64 -13.96
CA LEU A 188 -10.48 -4.21 -14.16
C LEU A 188 -9.54 -5.39 -14.00
N VAL A 189 -8.68 -5.60 -15.00
CA VAL A 189 -7.57 -6.54 -14.93
C VAL A 189 -6.29 -5.76 -14.62
N VAL A 190 -5.63 -6.07 -13.51
CA VAL A 190 -4.35 -5.46 -13.13
C VAL A 190 -3.25 -6.51 -13.24
N GLY A 191 -2.24 -6.22 -14.05
CA GLY A 191 -1.03 -7.02 -14.12
C GLY A 191 0.00 -6.54 -13.11
N HIS A 192 0.73 -7.47 -12.52
CA HIS A 192 1.88 -7.17 -11.67
C HIS A 192 3.09 -8.00 -12.08
N THR A 193 4.27 -7.43 -11.87
CA THR A 193 5.54 -8.14 -11.98
C THR A 193 6.19 -8.23 -10.60
N ASP A 194 7.23 -9.04 -10.52
CA ASP A 194 8.22 -8.80 -9.49
C ASP A 194 9.12 -7.61 -9.81
N ALA A 195 10.02 -7.24 -8.90
CA ALA A 195 10.89 -6.08 -9.06
C ALA A 195 12.17 -6.31 -9.87
N THR A 196 12.30 -7.45 -10.56
CA THR A 196 13.44 -7.73 -11.45
C THR A 196 13.39 -6.82 -12.68
N GLY A 197 14.52 -6.25 -13.10
CA GLY A 197 14.57 -5.32 -14.24
C GLY A 197 14.28 -3.86 -13.84
N SER A 198 13.95 -3.03 -14.84
CA SER A 198 13.59 -1.62 -14.63
C SER A 198 12.09 -1.45 -14.41
N ALA A 199 11.71 -0.42 -13.64
CA ALA A 199 10.30 -0.11 -13.36
C ALA A 199 9.48 0.09 -14.64
N SER A 200 10.03 0.80 -15.63
CA SER A 200 9.36 1.04 -16.92
C SER A 200 9.15 -0.23 -17.75
N THR A 201 10.12 -1.16 -17.76
CA THR A 201 9.95 -2.46 -18.43
C THR A 201 8.89 -3.30 -17.73
N ASN A 202 8.88 -3.29 -16.41
CA ASN A 202 7.90 -3.99 -15.59
C ASN A 202 6.48 -3.44 -15.77
N GLN A 203 6.33 -2.12 -15.81
CA GLN A 203 5.07 -1.46 -16.11
C GLN A 203 4.54 -1.90 -17.48
N ARG A 204 5.37 -1.82 -18.54
CA ARG A 204 4.94 -2.24 -19.89
C ARG A 204 4.58 -3.72 -19.96
N LEU A 205 5.39 -4.61 -19.37
CA LEU A 205 5.16 -6.05 -19.37
C LEU A 205 3.85 -6.41 -18.65
N SER A 206 3.64 -5.85 -17.45
CA SER A 206 2.41 -6.08 -16.69
C SER A 206 1.16 -5.58 -17.41
N GLU A 207 1.24 -4.43 -18.10
CA GLU A 207 0.13 -3.90 -18.89
C GLU A 207 -0.23 -4.83 -20.05
N GLN A 208 0.77 -5.32 -20.78
CA GLN A 208 0.55 -6.28 -21.87
C GLN A 208 -0.09 -7.57 -21.38
N ARG A 209 0.36 -8.09 -20.23
CA ARG A 209 -0.24 -9.27 -19.58
C ARG A 209 -1.68 -9.03 -19.16
N ALA A 210 -1.96 -7.87 -18.55
CA ALA A 210 -3.31 -7.48 -18.16
C ALA A 210 -4.24 -7.38 -19.38
N ARG A 211 -3.76 -6.78 -20.48
CA ARG A 211 -4.50 -6.67 -21.74
C ARG A 211 -4.78 -8.04 -22.36
N ALA A 212 -3.82 -8.96 -22.34
CA ALA A 212 -4.00 -10.32 -22.85
C ALA A 212 -5.11 -11.07 -22.09
N VAL A 213 -5.09 -10.98 -20.75
CA VAL A 213 -6.13 -11.57 -19.90
C VAL A 213 -7.49 -10.91 -20.16
N ALA A 214 -7.55 -9.57 -20.19
CA ALA A 214 -8.79 -8.85 -20.48
C ALA A 214 -9.38 -9.21 -21.86
N SER A 215 -8.54 -9.45 -22.86
CA SER A 215 -8.98 -9.85 -24.20
C SER A 215 -9.65 -11.24 -24.19
N ILE A 216 -9.09 -12.20 -23.45
CA ILE A 216 -9.72 -13.53 -23.28
C ILE A 216 -11.04 -13.42 -22.50
N LEU A 217 -11.11 -12.54 -21.50
CA LEU A 217 -12.37 -12.26 -20.81
C LEU A 217 -13.46 -11.76 -21.78
N ALA A 218 -13.08 -10.93 -22.76
CA ALA A 218 -13.97 -10.48 -23.83
C ALA A 218 -14.45 -11.61 -24.75
N GLU A 219 -13.54 -12.52 -25.11
CA GLU A 219 -13.88 -13.69 -25.92
C GLU A 219 -14.90 -14.62 -25.23
N GLN A 220 -14.95 -14.61 -23.89
CA GLN A 220 -15.95 -15.34 -23.10
C GLN A 220 -17.28 -14.59 -22.90
N GLY A 221 -17.50 -13.50 -23.66
CA GLY A 221 -18.79 -12.81 -23.72
C GLY A 221 -18.95 -11.65 -22.72
N ILE A 222 -17.89 -11.27 -22.01
CA ILE A 222 -17.89 -10.04 -21.21
C ILE A 222 -17.78 -8.84 -22.16
N SER A 223 -18.63 -7.83 -22.02
CA SER A 223 -18.57 -6.64 -22.89
C SER A 223 -17.25 -5.89 -22.70
N ALA A 224 -16.51 -5.68 -23.79
CA ALA A 224 -15.26 -4.91 -23.79
C ALA A 224 -15.44 -3.46 -23.31
N GLN A 225 -16.64 -2.90 -23.40
CA GLN A 225 -16.96 -1.56 -22.90
C GLN A 225 -16.92 -1.50 -21.36
N ARG A 226 -17.19 -2.62 -20.70
CA ARG A 226 -17.17 -2.76 -19.22
C ARG A 226 -15.81 -3.24 -18.70
N MET A 227 -14.86 -3.53 -19.60
CA MET A 227 -13.54 -4.04 -19.25
C MET A 227 -12.47 -2.98 -19.33
N PHE A 228 -11.60 -3.02 -18.34
CA PHE A 228 -10.47 -2.13 -18.18
C PHE A 228 -9.22 -2.96 -17.86
N PHE A 229 -8.04 -2.42 -18.18
CA PHE A 229 -6.78 -3.04 -17.83
C PHE A 229 -5.73 -2.01 -17.38
N GLN A 230 -4.80 -2.44 -16.53
CA GLN A 230 -3.71 -1.63 -16.01
C GLN A 230 -2.44 -2.47 -15.80
N GLY A 231 -1.29 -1.92 -16.15
CA GLY A 231 0.01 -2.44 -15.69
C GLY A 231 0.48 -1.72 -14.44
N ALA A 232 0.50 -2.41 -13.29
CA ALA A 232 1.04 -1.88 -12.04
C ALA A 232 2.54 -2.16 -11.86
N GLY A 233 3.17 -2.88 -12.80
CA GLY A 233 4.58 -3.26 -12.71
C GLY A 233 4.90 -3.89 -11.34
N ALA A 234 5.99 -3.43 -10.75
CA ALA A 234 6.43 -3.84 -9.41
C ALA A 234 5.95 -2.88 -8.30
N SER A 235 5.08 -1.90 -8.58
CA SER A 235 4.74 -0.81 -7.64
C SER A 235 3.92 -1.27 -6.43
N ARG A 236 3.21 -2.39 -6.59
CA ARG A 236 2.26 -2.97 -5.62
C ARG A 236 2.72 -4.36 -5.14
N PRO A 237 3.88 -4.49 -4.47
CA PRO A 237 4.35 -5.77 -3.95
C PRO A 237 3.49 -6.25 -2.79
N ILE A 238 3.23 -7.56 -2.75
CA ILE A 238 2.51 -8.26 -1.67
C ILE A 238 3.41 -9.24 -0.90
N ALA A 239 4.67 -9.33 -1.33
CA ALA A 239 5.69 -10.16 -0.75
C ALA A 239 7.06 -9.47 -0.92
N ASP A 240 8.03 -9.87 -0.10
CA ASP A 240 9.37 -9.32 -0.17
C ASP A 240 10.04 -9.61 -1.52
N ASN A 241 10.54 -8.56 -2.18
CA ASN A 241 11.29 -8.69 -3.44
C ASN A 241 12.75 -9.10 -3.21
N SER A 242 13.27 -8.95 -2.00
CA SER A 242 14.65 -9.29 -1.66
C SER A 242 14.85 -10.82 -1.54
N ASP A 243 13.80 -11.55 -1.15
CA ASP A 243 13.77 -13.02 -1.11
C ASP A 243 13.24 -13.59 -2.43
N SER A 244 14.07 -14.37 -3.13
CA SER A 244 13.70 -15.01 -4.40
C SER A 244 12.47 -15.94 -4.32
N LEU A 245 12.27 -16.63 -3.19
CA LEU A 245 11.14 -17.54 -2.98
C LEU A 245 9.84 -16.76 -2.78
N GLN A 246 9.91 -15.63 -2.08
CA GLN A 246 8.74 -14.78 -1.81
C GLN A 246 8.39 -13.89 -3.01
N ARG A 247 9.41 -13.36 -3.69
CA ARG A 247 9.27 -12.46 -4.83
C ARG A 247 8.39 -13.03 -5.94
N GLY A 248 8.38 -14.36 -6.12
CA GLY A 248 7.50 -15.04 -7.07
C GLY A 248 6.03 -14.68 -6.91
N LYS A 249 5.55 -14.46 -5.67
CA LYS A 249 4.16 -14.10 -5.36
C LYS A 249 3.76 -12.72 -5.89
N ASN A 250 4.73 -11.85 -6.17
CA ASN A 250 4.47 -10.52 -6.74
C ASN A 250 4.07 -10.61 -8.22
N ARG A 251 4.45 -11.68 -8.93
CA ARG A 251 3.99 -11.97 -10.29
C ARG A 251 2.58 -12.54 -10.22
N ARG A 252 1.59 -11.70 -10.51
CA ARG A 252 0.18 -12.04 -10.39
C ARG A 252 -0.68 -11.19 -11.31
N VAL A 253 -1.91 -11.62 -11.50
CA VAL A 253 -2.97 -10.83 -12.13
C VAL A 253 -4.12 -10.69 -11.14
N GLU A 254 -4.61 -9.47 -10.96
CA GLU A 254 -5.82 -9.18 -10.19
C GLU A 254 -6.98 -8.95 -11.16
N ILE A 255 -8.08 -9.69 -11.01
CA ILE A 255 -9.34 -9.43 -11.69
C ILE A 255 -10.28 -8.82 -10.66
N VAL A 256 -10.58 -7.54 -10.84
CA VAL A 256 -11.42 -6.74 -9.95
C VAL A 256 -12.76 -6.54 -10.63
N GLU A 257 -13.84 -7.01 -10.03
CA GLU A 257 -15.20 -6.72 -10.48
C GLU A 257 -15.88 -5.81 -9.46
N VAL A 258 -16.43 -4.69 -9.91
CA VAL A 258 -17.15 -3.74 -9.06
C VAL A 258 -18.52 -3.43 -9.65
N THR A 259 -19.44 -3.02 -8.80
CA THR A 259 -20.83 -2.65 -9.09
C THR A 259 -20.99 -1.64 -10.22
N ASP A 260 -20.08 -0.66 -10.35
CA ASP A 260 -20.10 0.30 -11.45
C ASP A 260 -18.73 0.95 -11.71
N ARG A 261 -18.66 1.81 -12.74
CA ARG A 261 -17.46 2.54 -13.13
C ARG A 261 -17.01 3.58 -12.09
N ASN A 262 -17.92 4.18 -11.33
CA ASN A 262 -17.56 5.16 -10.29
C ASN A 262 -16.84 4.48 -9.13
N MET A 263 -17.33 3.31 -8.74
CA MET A 263 -16.67 2.44 -7.79
C MET A 263 -15.30 1.98 -8.25
N LEU A 264 -15.14 1.73 -9.55
CA LEU A 264 -13.84 1.39 -10.12
C LEU A 264 -12.85 2.54 -9.92
N VAL A 265 -13.26 3.79 -10.20
CA VAL A 265 -12.41 4.98 -9.99
C VAL A 265 -12.04 5.14 -8.51
N LYS A 266 -13.01 5.03 -7.59
CA LYS A 266 -12.75 5.07 -6.14
C LYS A 266 -11.71 4.03 -5.72
N ARG A 267 -11.83 2.79 -6.22
CA ARG A 267 -10.87 1.71 -5.96
C ARG A 267 -9.49 2.04 -6.51
N ILE A 268 -9.38 2.47 -7.76
CA ILE A 268 -8.08 2.78 -8.37
C ILE A 268 -7.34 3.85 -7.54
N ASN A 269 -8.06 4.90 -7.12
CA ASN A 269 -7.49 5.96 -6.30
C ASN A 269 -7.06 5.47 -4.92
N ALA A 270 -7.83 4.57 -4.31
CA ALA A 270 -7.46 3.96 -3.04
C ALA A 270 -6.17 3.10 -3.12
N GLU A 271 -5.82 2.57 -4.30
CA GLU A 271 -4.66 1.69 -4.50
C GLU A 271 -3.38 2.43 -4.95
N GLN A 272 -3.46 3.72 -5.31
CA GLN A 272 -2.30 4.45 -5.86
C GLN A 272 -1.19 4.72 -4.82
N ASN A 273 -1.52 4.90 -3.53
CA ASN A 273 -0.54 5.03 -2.43
C ASN A 273 -0.96 4.22 -1.20
N ASN A 274 -1.48 3.01 -1.43
CA ASN A 274 -1.91 2.13 -0.36
C ASN A 274 -0.71 1.65 0.47
N THR A 275 -0.71 1.93 1.76
CA THR A 275 0.40 1.62 2.68
C THR A 275 0.75 0.14 2.72
N ARG A 276 -0.19 -0.76 2.41
CA ARG A 276 0.07 -2.21 2.33
C ARG A 276 1.18 -2.59 1.36
N TYR A 277 1.37 -1.79 0.29
CA TYR A 277 2.40 -2.01 -0.71
C TYR A 277 3.72 -1.33 -0.37
N LEU A 278 3.68 -0.39 0.58
CA LEU A 278 4.84 0.41 1.00
C LEU A 278 5.63 -0.32 2.09
N ALA A 279 4.98 -1.24 2.81
CA ALA A 279 5.61 -2.19 3.73
C ALA A 279 6.66 -3.09 3.04
N HIS A 280 6.49 -3.37 1.74
CA HIS A 280 7.41 -4.18 0.97
C HIS A 280 8.20 -3.28 0.00
N GLY A 281 9.54 -3.34 0.12
CA GLY A 281 10.43 -2.67 -0.81
C GLY A 281 10.32 -3.23 -2.23
N THR A 282 10.66 -2.39 -3.20
CA THR A 282 10.80 -2.80 -4.62
C THR A 282 12.26 -3.11 -4.98
N SER A 283 13.15 -3.19 -3.98
CA SER A 283 14.51 -3.66 -4.20
C SER A 283 14.57 -5.19 -4.28
N THR A 284 15.28 -5.71 -5.28
CA THR A 284 15.64 -7.13 -5.35
C THR A 284 16.96 -7.42 -4.64
N GLN A 285 17.67 -6.39 -4.18
CA GLN A 285 18.87 -6.58 -3.39
C GLN A 285 18.46 -6.98 -1.97
N PRO A 286 19.14 -7.96 -1.35
CA PRO A 286 18.97 -8.24 0.06
C PRO A 286 19.16 -6.95 0.82
N THR A 287 18.16 -6.55 1.62
CA THR A 287 18.38 -5.55 2.65
C THR A 287 19.58 -6.06 3.44
N ARG A 288 20.66 -5.28 3.51
CA ARG A 288 21.72 -5.55 4.48
C ARG A 288 21.08 -5.36 5.85
N THR A 289 20.41 -6.38 6.34
CA THR A 289 19.97 -6.44 7.72
C THR A 289 21.24 -6.24 8.52
N VAL A 290 21.26 -5.18 9.33
CA VAL A 290 22.28 -5.03 10.37
C VAL A 290 22.05 -6.24 11.28
N ALA A 291 22.69 -7.35 10.94
CA ALA A 291 22.77 -8.50 11.81
C ALA A 291 23.40 -7.95 13.08
N SER A 292 22.65 -8.05 14.17
CA SER A 292 23.17 -7.87 15.51
C SER A 292 24.53 -8.54 15.56
N VAL A 293 25.56 -7.77 15.91
CA VAL A 293 26.92 -8.26 16.13
C VAL A 293 26.86 -9.41 17.13
N GLN A 294 26.79 -10.64 16.62
CA GLN A 294 27.24 -11.82 17.34
C GLN A 294 28.60 -12.14 16.77
N SER A 295 29.61 -11.66 17.48
CA SER A 295 31.00 -12.01 17.29
C SER A 295 31.16 -13.53 17.20
N LYS A 296 31.51 -14.02 16.02
CA LYS A 296 32.13 -15.35 15.85
C LYS A 296 33.51 -15.16 15.22
N PRO A 297 34.53 -15.93 15.65
CA PRO A 297 35.92 -15.62 15.34
C PRO A 297 36.25 -15.90 13.87
N ALA A 298 37.16 -15.08 13.33
CA ALA A 298 37.65 -15.11 11.96
C ALA A 298 38.13 -16.51 11.53
N VAL A 299 37.50 -17.04 10.48
CA VAL A 299 38.08 -18.09 9.65
C VAL A 299 38.74 -17.43 8.46
N LYS A 300 40.03 -17.67 8.29
CA LYS A 300 40.85 -17.18 7.16
C LYS A 300 40.37 -17.86 5.88
N GLU A 301 39.62 -17.15 5.04
CA GLU A 301 39.32 -17.60 3.69
C GLU A 301 40.33 -17.00 2.70
N LYS A 302 40.94 -17.90 1.91
CA LYS A 302 42.03 -17.60 0.98
C LYS A 302 41.54 -16.77 -0.20
N ALA A 303 42.36 -15.81 -0.59
CA ALA A 303 42.17 -14.96 -1.75
C ALA A 303 42.06 -15.79 -3.05
N VAL A 304 40.91 -15.70 -3.73
CA VAL A 304 40.79 -16.00 -5.16
C VAL A 304 40.87 -14.66 -5.90
N ARG A 305 41.89 -14.53 -6.75
CA ARG A 305 42.20 -13.36 -7.56
C ARG A 305 41.30 -13.28 -8.81
N ASN A 306 40.78 -12.07 -9.01
CA ASN A 306 40.48 -11.39 -10.27
C ASN A 306 39.52 -12.06 -11.27
N ASP A 307 38.30 -11.53 -11.32
CA ASP A 307 37.75 -11.07 -12.59
C ASP A 307 37.75 -9.53 -12.60
N LYS A 308 38.28 -8.94 -13.67
CA LYS A 308 38.38 -7.50 -13.88
C LYS A 308 37.12 -7.03 -14.60
N THR A 309 36.09 -6.66 -13.86
CA THR A 309 35.09 -5.72 -14.35
C THR A 309 35.51 -4.32 -13.90
N ASN A 310 36.10 -3.57 -14.83
CA ASN A 310 36.25 -2.13 -14.72
C ASN A 310 34.85 -1.51 -14.90
N ASP A 311 34.21 -1.05 -13.83
CA ASP A 311 33.25 0.06 -13.88
C ASP A 311 32.86 0.52 -12.46
N ALA A 312 33.73 1.33 -11.85
CA ALA A 312 33.35 2.26 -10.80
C ALA A 312 34.34 3.44 -10.89
N GLY A 313 33.97 4.47 -11.65
CA GLY A 313 34.73 5.72 -11.71
C GLY A 313 34.70 6.47 -10.37
N PRO A 314 35.62 7.42 -10.13
CA PRO A 314 35.55 8.28 -8.95
C PRO A 314 34.25 9.09 -8.94
N ALA A 315 33.75 9.44 -7.75
CA ALA A 315 32.56 10.30 -7.61
C ALA A 315 32.74 11.58 -8.43
N LEU A 316 31.79 11.91 -9.32
CA LEU A 316 31.84 13.16 -10.09
C LEU A 316 31.83 14.41 -9.18
N VAL A 317 31.18 14.28 -8.03
CA VAL A 317 30.91 15.35 -7.05
C VAL A 317 30.96 14.75 -5.64
N ASP A 318 31.60 15.44 -4.69
CA ASP A 318 31.60 15.04 -3.28
C ASP A 318 30.75 16.01 -2.46
N PHE A 319 29.71 15.48 -1.83
CA PHE A 319 28.75 16.25 -1.05
C PHE A 319 29.11 16.32 0.45
N GLY A 320 30.32 15.91 0.85
CA GLY A 320 30.81 16.02 2.24
C GLY A 320 30.06 15.11 3.22
N GLY A 321 29.54 14.00 2.71
CA GLY A 321 28.73 13.03 3.44
C GLY A 321 29.52 11.98 4.19
N GLN A 322 28.80 10.98 4.68
CA GLN A 322 29.32 9.81 5.41
C GLN A 322 28.91 8.53 4.65
N PRO A 323 29.57 7.38 4.87
CA PRO A 323 29.08 6.10 4.35
C PRO A 323 27.62 5.86 4.76
N ALA A 324 26.78 5.48 3.80
CA ALA A 324 25.35 5.25 4.04
C ALA A 324 25.10 4.07 4.99
N SER A 325 26.05 3.12 5.11
CA SER A 325 26.01 2.03 6.09
C SER A 325 26.04 2.51 7.53
N ASP A 326 26.67 3.66 7.78
CA ASP A 326 26.92 4.19 9.11
C ASP A 326 25.78 5.13 9.55
N SER A 327 24.95 5.54 8.59
CA SER A 327 23.81 6.41 8.82
C SER A 327 22.54 5.62 9.16
N ARG A 328 21.90 5.97 10.28
CA ARG A 328 20.58 5.46 10.62
C ARG A 328 19.52 6.35 9.97
N TRP A 329 18.92 5.87 8.89
CA TRP A 329 17.79 6.56 8.28
C TRP A 329 16.55 6.52 9.20
N SER A 330 16.00 7.68 9.54
CA SER A 330 14.84 7.81 10.45
C SER A 330 13.72 8.72 9.91
N MET A 331 13.87 9.31 8.73
CA MET A 331 12.92 10.31 8.18
C MET A 331 11.48 9.79 8.11
N GLY A 332 11.27 8.54 7.70
CA GLY A 332 9.94 7.92 7.62
C GLY A 332 9.26 7.69 8.97
N GLN A 333 10.01 7.66 10.08
CA GLN A 333 9.47 7.41 11.42
C GLN A 333 8.64 8.58 11.97
N SER A 334 8.86 9.78 11.43
CA SER A 334 8.15 11.00 11.85
C SER A 334 6.79 11.17 11.18
N ILE A 335 6.49 10.37 10.16
CA ILE A 335 5.29 10.51 9.35
C ILE A 335 4.19 9.67 9.99
N ALA A 336 3.15 10.33 10.50
CA ALA A 336 1.97 9.63 11.00
C ALA A 336 1.20 9.00 9.83
N PRO A 337 0.84 7.70 9.90
CA PRO A 337 0.03 7.07 8.87
C PRO A 337 -1.35 7.73 8.75
N LYS A 338 -1.91 7.76 7.54
CA LYS A 338 -3.27 8.26 7.34
C LYS A 338 -4.30 7.42 8.10
N LYS A 339 -5.19 8.09 8.84
CA LYS A 339 -6.40 7.46 9.37
C LYS A 339 -7.28 7.04 8.19
N ALA A 340 -7.61 5.75 8.11
CA ALA A 340 -8.34 5.20 6.98
C ALA A 340 -9.79 5.72 6.95
N GLY A 341 -10.04 6.79 6.17
CA GLY A 341 -11.37 7.39 6.02
C GLY A 341 -12.33 6.57 5.16
N PHE A 342 -11.82 5.63 4.36
CA PHE A 342 -12.60 4.70 3.53
C PHE A 342 -11.79 3.40 3.37
N VAL A 343 -12.12 2.36 4.15
CA VAL A 343 -11.40 1.08 4.10
C VAL A 343 -12.01 0.21 2.98
N LEU A 344 -11.48 0.31 1.76
CA LEU A 344 -11.79 -0.62 0.65
C LEU A 344 -10.90 -1.88 0.64
N VAL A 345 -9.93 -1.97 1.57
CA VAL A 345 -8.98 -3.09 1.71
C VAL A 345 -8.68 -3.27 3.20
N SER A 346 -8.60 -4.51 3.71
CA SER A 346 -8.39 -4.82 5.13
C SER A 346 -7.23 -4.02 5.76
N SER A 347 -7.49 -3.50 6.96
CA SER A 347 -6.69 -2.51 7.69
C SER A 347 -5.45 -3.07 8.42
N ALA A 348 -5.01 -4.29 8.12
CA ALA A 348 -3.93 -4.95 8.87
C ALA A 348 -2.53 -4.32 8.67
N HIS A 349 -2.36 -3.47 7.65
CA HIS A 349 -1.07 -2.88 7.25
C HIS A 349 -1.07 -1.34 7.27
N ALA A 350 -1.98 -0.73 8.03
CA ALA A 350 -2.17 0.72 8.05
C ALA A 350 -1.02 1.52 8.72
N ASN A 351 0.05 0.86 9.18
CA ASN A 351 1.11 1.50 10.00
C ASN A 351 2.52 1.45 9.38
N ASP A 352 2.72 0.82 8.21
CA ASP A 352 4.06 0.51 7.72
C ASP A 352 4.49 1.46 6.60
N LEU A 353 4.99 2.64 6.99
CA LEU A 353 5.79 3.48 6.09
C LEU A 353 7.14 2.80 5.79
N PRO A 354 7.85 3.22 4.72
CA PRO A 354 9.13 2.61 4.38
C PRO A 354 10.08 2.58 5.57
N THR A 355 10.66 1.42 5.83
CA THR A 355 11.56 1.19 6.98
C THR A 355 13.02 1.57 6.67
N GLY A 356 13.32 1.92 5.42
CA GLY A 356 14.67 2.27 4.96
C GLY A 356 14.70 3.44 3.97
N SER A 357 15.92 3.91 3.67
CA SER A 357 16.17 5.02 2.75
C SER A 357 15.87 4.68 1.30
N CYS A 358 16.00 5.67 0.42
CA CYS A 358 15.83 5.47 -1.02
C CYS A 358 16.80 4.45 -1.63
N GLU A 359 17.95 4.19 -1.00
CA GLU A 359 18.88 3.13 -1.43
C GLU A 359 18.29 1.72 -1.26
N ALA A 360 17.32 1.55 -0.35
CA ALA A 360 16.64 0.28 -0.12
C ALA A 360 15.34 0.11 -0.94
N ASP A 361 15.09 1.02 -1.88
CA ASP A 361 13.84 1.09 -2.63
C ASP A 361 14.11 1.41 -4.11
N ARG A 362 13.07 1.36 -4.95
CA ARG A 362 13.18 1.64 -6.38
C ARG A 362 11.97 2.43 -6.89
N PRO A 363 12.05 3.02 -8.10
CA PRO A 363 10.92 3.66 -8.74
C PRO A 363 9.68 2.76 -8.79
N ARG A 364 8.53 3.32 -8.40
CA ARG A 364 7.22 2.67 -8.45
C ARG A 364 6.44 3.25 -9.63
N GLU A 365 6.54 2.61 -10.78
CA GLU A 365 5.81 3.02 -11.98
C GLU A 365 4.50 2.23 -12.13
N THR A 366 3.40 2.95 -12.33
CA THR A 366 2.07 2.37 -12.61
C THR A 366 1.50 3.09 -13.81
N GLY A 367 1.00 2.32 -14.78
CA GLY A 367 0.40 2.87 -15.99
C GLY A 367 -1.01 3.42 -15.76
N PRO A 368 -1.55 4.17 -16.73
CA PRO A 368 -2.95 4.53 -16.73
C PRO A 368 -3.84 3.29 -16.83
N VAL A 369 -5.13 3.46 -16.53
CA VAL A 369 -6.15 2.43 -16.71
C VAL A 369 -6.78 2.64 -18.08
N PHE A 370 -6.77 1.63 -18.94
CA PHE A 370 -7.34 1.71 -20.28
C PHE A 370 -8.65 0.96 -20.38
N ASN A 371 -9.62 1.49 -21.11
CA ASN A 371 -10.80 0.72 -21.52
C ASN A 371 -10.43 -0.23 -22.67
N LEU A 372 -10.89 -1.48 -22.61
CA LEU A 372 -10.54 -2.48 -23.61
C LEU A 372 -11.17 -2.19 -24.99
N ALA A 373 -12.41 -1.71 -25.03
CA ALA A 373 -13.10 -1.43 -26.29
C ALA A 373 -12.57 -0.18 -27.00
N SER A 374 -12.42 0.94 -26.26
CA SER A 374 -12.05 2.22 -26.86
C SER A 374 -10.54 2.47 -26.90
N GLY A 375 -9.75 1.76 -26.09
CA GLY A 375 -8.33 2.06 -25.87
C GLY A 375 -8.08 3.38 -25.14
N GLN A 376 -9.12 4.08 -24.71
CA GLN A 376 -9.00 5.37 -24.02
C GLN A 376 -8.65 5.18 -22.56
N VAL A 377 -7.91 6.14 -22.02
CA VAL A 377 -7.61 6.22 -20.59
C VAL A 377 -8.88 6.54 -19.80
N LEU A 378 -9.14 5.76 -18.76
CA LEU A 378 -10.13 6.07 -17.74
C LEU A 378 -9.60 7.25 -16.91
N ASP A 379 -10.29 8.39 -16.92
CA ASP A 379 -9.94 9.48 -16.03
C ASP A 379 -10.24 9.07 -14.58
N THR A 380 -9.19 8.93 -13.78
CA THR A 380 -9.28 8.57 -12.37
C THR A 380 -9.09 9.78 -11.46
N ARG A 381 -8.85 10.98 -11.99
CA ARG A 381 -8.59 12.16 -11.17
C ARG A 381 -9.87 12.59 -10.46
N THR A 382 -9.84 12.55 -9.14
CA THR A 382 -10.87 13.18 -8.29
C THR A 382 -10.69 14.68 -8.22
N THR A 383 -9.45 15.17 -8.29
CA THR A 383 -9.11 16.59 -8.46
C THR A 383 -7.83 16.76 -9.27
N THR A 384 -7.68 17.92 -9.90
CA THR A 384 -6.41 18.40 -10.47
C THR A 384 -5.68 19.37 -9.53
N ASP A 385 -6.21 19.58 -8.33
CA ASP A 385 -5.61 20.46 -7.34
C ASP A 385 -4.30 19.87 -6.81
N TYR A 386 -3.31 20.74 -6.66
CA TYR A 386 -2.05 20.40 -6.05
C TYR A 386 -2.10 20.64 -4.54
N LEU A 387 -1.22 19.96 -3.81
CA LEU A 387 -0.90 20.41 -2.45
C LEU A 387 -0.45 21.88 -2.52
N PRO A 388 -0.88 22.74 -1.58
CA PRO A 388 -0.52 24.14 -1.59
C PRO A 388 0.99 24.31 -1.71
N GLY A 389 1.45 25.02 -2.74
CA GLY A 389 2.88 25.27 -2.96
C GLY A 389 3.68 24.13 -3.59
N TYR A 390 3.03 23.09 -4.15
CA TYR A 390 3.67 21.96 -4.84
C TYR A 390 3.22 21.79 -6.29
N ASN A 391 2.77 22.86 -6.96
CA ASN A 391 2.45 22.83 -8.39
C ASN A 391 3.67 23.33 -9.19
N ASN A 392 4.39 22.41 -9.84
CA ASN A 392 5.52 22.72 -10.72
C ASN A 392 6.60 23.61 -10.07
N ARG A 393 6.97 23.31 -8.83
CA ARG A 393 7.92 24.14 -8.06
C ARG A 393 9.35 23.63 -8.14
N VAL A 394 10.28 24.56 -8.03
CA VAL A 394 11.72 24.29 -7.94
C VAL A 394 12.11 24.24 -6.47
N TRP A 395 12.89 23.24 -6.10
CA TRP A 395 13.34 23.01 -4.73
C TRP A 395 14.84 22.80 -4.74
N ALA A 396 15.60 23.63 -4.03
CA ALA A 396 17.05 23.60 -4.12
C ALA A 396 17.73 23.91 -2.78
N ASN A 397 18.95 23.42 -2.61
CA ASN A 397 19.83 23.85 -1.52
C ASN A 397 21.31 23.61 -1.91
N LEU A 398 22.21 24.28 -1.18
CA LEU A 398 23.63 24.01 -1.22
C LEU A 398 23.97 22.81 -0.34
N VAL A 399 24.77 21.90 -0.87
CA VAL A 399 25.36 20.78 -0.14
C VAL A 399 26.84 20.76 -0.46
N ASN A 400 27.69 21.02 0.53
CA ASN A 400 29.14 21.11 0.38
C ASN A 400 29.59 22.03 -0.77
N GLY A 401 29.00 23.23 -0.87
CA GLY A 401 29.30 24.20 -1.94
C GLY A 401 28.71 23.86 -3.32
N HIS A 402 27.92 22.79 -3.43
CA HIS A 402 27.29 22.37 -4.67
C HIS A 402 25.79 22.67 -4.63
N LEU A 403 25.24 23.31 -5.66
CA LEU A 403 23.80 23.52 -5.75
C LEU A 403 23.14 22.25 -6.26
N VAL A 404 22.23 21.71 -5.46
CA VAL A 404 21.39 20.57 -5.83
C VAL A 404 19.96 21.07 -5.98
N THR A 405 19.36 20.84 -7.15
CA THR A 405 18.02 21.29 -7.50
C THR A 405 17.16 20.10 -7.90
N LEU A 406 15.93 20.09 -7.40
CA LEU A 406 14.86 19.15 -7.71
C LEU A 406 13.73 19.91 -8.40
N SER A 407 13.40 19.55 -9.64
CA SER A 407 12.39 20.26 -10.42
C SER A 407 11.77 19.42 -11.53
N PRO A 408 10.47 19.57 -11.83
CA PRO A 408 9.46 20.15 -10.96
C PRO A 408 9.11 19.20 -9.80
N VAL A 409 8.90 19.74 -8.60
CA VAL A 409 8.12 19.05 -7.58
C VAL A 409 6.64 19.37 -7.83
N SER A 410 5.90 18.33 -8.23
CA SER A 410 4.49 18.39 -8.60
C SER A 410 3.69 17.32 -7.87
N ILE A 411 3.01 17.69 -6.78
CA ILE A 411 2.30 16.77 -5.89
C ILE A 411 0.80 17.13 -5.84
N LEU A 412 -0.05 16.20 -6.27
CA LEU A 412 -1.52 16.35 -6.22
C LEU A 412 -2.03 16.32 -4.78
N ARG A 413 -3.11 17.04 -4.51
CA ARG A 413 -3.74 17.06 -3.18
C ARG A 413 -4.34 15.70 -2.81
N ASP A 414 -4.92 15.03 -3.80
CA ASP A 414 -5.54 13.72 -3.61
C ASP A 414 -4.50 12.62 -3.72
N GLY A 415 -4.33 11.88 -2.62
CA GLY A 415 -3.40 10.76 -2.54
C GLY A 415 -1.92 11.17 -2.51
N ALA A 416 -1.59 12.47 -2.57
CA ALA A 416 -0.21 12.95 -2.72
C ALA A 416 0.53 12.40 -3.95
N ASN A 417 -0.17 12.12 -5.05
CA ASN A 417 0.45 11.55 -6.25
C ASN A 417 1.41 12.51 -6.96
N VAL A 418 2.46 11.96 -7.57
CA VAL A 418 3.36 12.70 -8.46
C VAL A 418 2.68 12.94 -9.80
N ASP A 419 2.42 14.21 -10.15
CA ASP A 419 1.84 14.58 -11.45
C ASP A 419 2.90 14.66 -12.55
N ARG A 420 4.08 15.20 -12.23
CA ARG A 420 5.20 15.32 -13.18
C ARG A 420 6.47 14.77 -12.56
N GLN A 421 7.14 13.91 -13.31
CA GLN A 421 8.42 13.34 -12.89
C GLN A 421 9.51 14.41 -12.88
N PRO A 422 10.33 14.50 -11.82
CA PRO A 422 11.35 15.52 -11.71
C PRO A 422 12.62 15.16 -12.48
N PHE A 423 13.50 16.13 -12.65
CA PHE A 423 14.92 15.94 -12.84
C PHE A 423 15.68 16.46 -11.61
N ILE A 424 16.89 15.96 -11.44
CA ILE A 424 17.87 16.47 -10.49
C ILE A 424 18.93 17.23 -11.27
N GLU A 425 19.21 18.46 -10.88
CA GLU A 425 20.28 19.29 -11.44
C GLU A 425 21.34 19.59 -10.38
N VAL A 426 22.60 19.32 -10.70
CA VAL A 426 23.74 19.58 -9.82
C VAL A 426 24.69 20.59 -10.45
N VAL A 427 24.94 21.71 -9.78
CA VAL A 427 25.97 22.69 -10.13
C VAL A 427 27.14 22.54 -9.16
N LYS A 428 28.24 21.97 -9.65
CA LYS A 428 29.45 21.74 -8.85
C LYS A 428 30.17 23.06 -8.57
N GLY A 429 30.60 23.31 -7.33
CA GLY A 429 31.31 24.53 -6.93
C GLY A 429 30.52 25.81 -7.20
N TYR A 430 29.22 25.78 -6.90
CA TYR A 430 28.31 26.89 -7.18
C TYR A 430 28.69 28.14 -6.38
N ASP A 431 29.08 27.93 -5.13
CA ASP A 431 29.60 28.96 -4.21
C ASP A 431 30.93 29.58 -4.68
N GLN A 432 31.71 28.83 -5.46
CA GLN A 432 32.94 29.26 -6.13
C GLN A 432 32.68 29.95 -7.49
N GLY A 433 31.43 30.24 -7.82
CA GLY A 433 31.07 30.96 -9.04
C GLY A 433 30.89 30.08 -10.28
N ASN A 434 31.02 28.75 -10.16
CA ASN A 434 30.74 27.87 -11.30
C ASN A 434 29.25 27.86 -11.65
N ARG A 435 28.95 27.68 -12.93
CA ARG A 435 27.59 27.66 -13.49
C ARG A 435 27.31 26.42 -14.35
N LYS A 436 28.30 25.54 -14.54
CA LYS A 436 28.11 24.30 -15.30
C LYS A 436 27.26 23.31 -14.49
N SER A 437 26.15 22.87 -15.07
CA SER A 437 25.22 21.96 -14.43
C SER A 437 25.21 20.58 -15.07
N ILE A 438 24.89 19.56 -14.26
CA ILE A 438 24.66 18.19 -14.69
C ILE A 438 23.19 17.90 -14.39
N LYS A 439 22.38 17.65 -15.42
CA LYS A 439 20.96 17.30 -15.30
C LYS A 439 20.78 15.80 -15.46
N SER A 440 20.06 15.19 -14.52
CA SER A 440 19.75 13.77 -14.50
C SER A 440 18.24 13.60 -14.41
N ASN A 441 17.64 12.89 -15.38
CA ASN A 441 16.23 12.54 -15.29
C ASN A 441 15.99 11.64 -14.07
N ALA A 442 14.86 11.83 -13.41
CA ALA A 442 14.53 11.08 -12.22
C ALA A 442 13.07 10.63 -12.21
N VAL A 443 12.78 9.65 -11.36
CA VAL A 443 11.42 9.21 -11.05
C VAL A 443 11.19 9.41 -9.56
N ALA A 444 10.01 9.91 -9.19
CA ALA A 444 9.64 10.14 -7.81
C ALA A 444 8.52 9.21 -7.36
N ASN A 445 8.66 8.72 -6.12
CA ASN A 445 7.62 8.05 -5.35
C ASN A 445 7.17 8.98 -4.21
N THR A 446 5.91 8.86 -3.82
CA THR A 446 5.32 9.59 -2.70
C THR A 446 4.76 8.63 -1.69
N TYR A 447 5.05 8.87 -0.42
CA TYR A 447 4.48 8.12 0.70
C TYR A 447 3.72 9.10 1.58
N GLU A 448 2.39 9.05 1.49
CA GLU A 448 1.52 10.03 2.13
C GLU A 448 1.21 9.66 3.58
N GLY A 449 1.56 10.57 4.50
CA GLY A 449 1.06 10.57 5.87
C GLY A 449 -0.12 11.50 6.09
N GLU A 450 -0.53 11.62 7.36
CA GLU A 450 -1.59 12.54 7.79
C GLU A 450 -1.23 13.98 7.39
N ASP A 451 -0.06 14.47 7.84
CA ASP A 451 0.39 15.85 7.66
C ASP A 451 1.66 16.01 6.82
N LEU A 452 2.39 14.92 6.58
CA LEU A 452 3.67 14.90 5.87
C LEU A 452 3.61 13.99 4.64
N VAL A 453 4.48 14.23 3.66
CA VAL A 453 4.70 13.36 2.51
C VAL A 453 6.19 13.08 2.40
N LEU A 454 6.60 11.81 2.43
CA LEU A 454 7.95 11.43 2.02
C LEU A 454 7.98 11.39 0.49
N TYR A 455 8.78 12.27 -0.10
CA TYR A 455 9.04 12.38 -1.53
C TYR A 455 10.42 11.80 -1.82
N ARG A 456 10.43 10.66 -2.49
CA ARG A 456 11.63 9.88 -2.78
C ARG A 456 11.94 9.92 -4.26
N VAL A 457 13.13 10.34 -4.62
CA VAL A 457 13.53 10.62 -6.00
C VAL A 457 14.70 9.73 -6.38
N PHE A 458 14.62 9.04 -7.52
CA PHE A 458 15.67 8.15 -8.00
C PHE A 458 16.15 8.61 -9.37
N THR A 459 17.46 8.81 -9.54
CA THR A 459 18.01 9.08 -10.86
C THR A 459 17.97 7.82 -11.72
N GLN A 460 17.80 8.02 -13.04
CA GLN A 460 17.75 6.93 -14.01
C GLN A 460 19.12 6.66 -14.66
N ASP A 461 20.06 7.59 -14.54
CA ASP A 461 21.41 7.49 -15.10
C ASP A 461 22.38 6.99 -14.04
N SER A 462 23.06 5.87 -14.31
CA SER A 462 24.09 5.31 -13.41
C SER A 462 25.31 6.21 -13.24
N LYS A 463 25.48 7.21 -14.12
CA LYS A 463 26.53 8.24 -14.04
C LYS A 463 26.07 9.53 -13.37
N ALA A 464 24.82 9.59 -12.91
CA ALA A 464 24.31 10.76 -12.21
C ALA A 464 25.16 11.04 -10.95
N PRO A 465 25.45 12.31 -10.62
CA PRO A 465 26.18 12.65 -9.39
C PRO A 465 25.44 12.25 -8.11
N VAL A 466 24.12 12.09 -8.17
CA VAL A 466 23.25 11.70 -7.06
C VAL A 466 22.51 10.43 -7.49
N SER A 467 22.50 9.40 -6.64
CA SER A 467 21.75 8.16 -6.87
C SER A 467 20.26 8.36 -6.55
N CYS A 468 19.97 8.89 -5.36
CA CYS A 468 18.61 9.14 -4.94
C CYS A 468 18.53 10.22 -3.85
N ILE A 469 17.34 10.74 -3.62
CA ILE A 469 17.05 11.76 -2.61
C ILE A 469 15.79 11.37 -1.85
N ASP A 470 15.81 11.48 -0.53
CA ASP A 470 14.62 11.48 0.32
C ASP A 470 14.37 12.90 0.82
N VAL A 471 13.14 13.41 0.67
CA VAL A 471 12.69 14.69 1.23
C VAL A 471 11.36 14.49 1.94
N VAL A 472 11.23 15.02 3.16
CA VAL A 472 9.96 15.04 3.88
C VAL A 472 9.32 16.40 3.71
N PHE A 473 8.17 16.44 3.05
CA PHE A 473 7.41 17.65 2.75
C PHE A 473 6.21 17.82 3.68
N SER A 474 5.97 19.05 4.13
CA SER A 474 4.76 19.44 4.87
C SER A 474 3.59 19.67 3.92
N LYS A 475 2.45 19.03 4.18
CA LYS A 475 1.22 19.25 3.40
C LYS A 475 0.58 20.62 3.65
N LYS A 476 0.93 21.27 4.76
CA LYS A 476 0.32 22.53 5.23
C LYS A 476 1.08 23.77 4.75
N ASN A 477 2.39 23.77 4.89
CA ASN A 477 3.20 25.00 4.78
C ASN A 477 4.07 25.08 3.53
N ALA A 478 4.05 24.07 2.66
CA ALA A 478 4.92 24.00 1.49
C ALA A 478 6.41 24.15 1.84
N GLU A 479 6.87 23.38 2.84
CA GLU A 479 8.25 23.36 3.35
C GLU A 479 8.78 21.92 3.36
N ALA A 480 10.10 21.77 3.22
CA ALA A 480 10.79 20.52 3.50
C ALA A 480 11.22 20.52 4.98
N THR A 481 10.77 19.54 5.74
CA THR A 481 11.07 19.43 7.18
C THR A 481 12.32 18.61 7.45
N ASP A 482 12.66 17.68 6.55
CA ASP A 482 13.89 16.89 6.61
C ASP A 482 14.27 16.40 5.21
N GLY A 483 15.49 15.90 5.05
CA GLY A 483 15.92 15.32 3.78
C GLY A 483 17.39 14.93 3.74
N ALA A 484 17.69 13.99 2.85
CA ALA A 484 19.04 13.52 2.57
C ALA A 484 19.19 13.13 1.10
N LEU A 485 20.37 13.34 0.55
CA LEU A 485 20.77 12.80 -0.74
C LEU A 485 21.74 11.64 -0.54
N PHE A 486 21.73 10.72 -1.50
CA PHE A 486 22.59 9.55 -1.57
C PHE A 486 23.35 9.58 -2.88
N TYR A 487 24.64 9.29 -2.83
CA TYR A 487 25.53 9.41 -3.98
C TYR A 487 26.62 8.36 -3.96
N PRO A 488 27.10 7.93 -5.13
CA PRO A 488 28.21 7.00 -5.20
C PRO A 488 29.50 7.73 -4.81
N HIS A 489 30.25 7.18 -3.86
CA HIS A 489 31.59 7.65 -3.54
C HIS A 489 32.55 6.46 -3.43
N SER A 490 33.52 6.43 -4.34
CA SER A 490 34.39 5.25 -4.53
C SER A 490 33.55 3.99 -4.86
N ARG A 491 33.63 2.93 -4.06
CA ARG A 491 32.86 1.68 -4.25
C ARG A 491 31.68 1.54 -3.29
N GLU A 492 31.31 2.61 -2.59
CA GLU A 492 30.30 2.60 -1.55
C GLU A 492 29.28 3.73 -1.77
N ALA A 493 28.09 3.58 -1.19
CA ALA A 493 27.08 4.63 -1.18
C ALA A 493 27.35 5.57 0.01
N TYR A 494 27.31 6.87 -0.24
CA TYR A 494 27.44 7.91 0.78
C TYR A 494 26.13 8.67 0.91
N THR A 495 25.92 9.31 2.06
CA THR A 495 24.76 10.15 2.32
C THR A 495 25.16 11.50 2.92
N ALA A 496 24.48 12.56 2.46
CA ALA A 496 24.62 13.91 2.98
C ALA A 496 23.25 14.52 3.25
N ARG A 497 23.15 15.37 4.28
CA ARG A 497 21.90 16.08 4.60
C ARG A 497 21.53 17.01 3.44
N PHE A 498 20.27 16.95 3.01
CA PHE A 498 19.73 17.78 1.95
C PHE A 498 18.28 18.15 2.28
N VAL A 499 18.07 19.35 2.84
CA VAL A 499 16.74 19.89 3.11
C VAL A 499 16.50 21.02 2.12
N PRO A 500 15.81 20.78 0.99
CA PRO A 500 15.64 21.80 -0.04
C PRO A 500 14.71 22.93 0.41
N ILE A 501 14.98 24.14 -0.05
CA ILE A 501 14.09 25.29 0.11
C ILE A 501 13.39 25.52 -1.22
N ARG A 502 12.11 25.87 -1.17
CA ARG A 502 11.34 26.24 -2.35
C ARG A 502 11.89 27.54 -2.93
N SER A 503 12.32 27.50 -4.20
CA SER A 503 12.81 28.66 -4.94
C SER A 503 11.68 29.47 -5.58
#